data_AF-A0AAN7SH75-F1
#
_entry.id   AF-A0AAN7SH75-F1
#
_cell.length_a   1.000
_cell.length_b   1.000
_cell.length_c   1.000
_cell.angle_alpha   90.00
_cell.angle_beta   90.00
_cell.angle_gamma   90.00
#
_symmetry.space_group_name_H-M   'P 1'
#
loop_
_entity.id
_entity.type
_entity.pdbx_description
1 polymer ?
#
loop_
_entity_poly.entity_id
_entity_poly.type
_entity_poly.pdbx_seq_one_letter_code
_entity_poly.pdbx_strand_id
1 'polypeptide(L)'
;MADIYPSYHKIQAAKKACYPLDEAITITEALMEVQLQALLDLTIRRLVLSQEEVFTTMANAFYKNFVLISKWGCDGSTGHSEYKKNLQTIFGIVICS
;
A
#
# COMPACT_ATOMS: atom_id res chain seq x y z
N MET A 1 -21.56 -17.01 23.98
CA MET A 1 -20.18 -16.81 23.49
C MET A 1 -20.21 -15.62 22.55
N ALA A 2 -19.53 -14.52 22.91
CA ALA A 2 -19.51 -13.32 22.10
C ALA A 2 -18.58 -13.49 20.89
N ASP A 3 -19.05 -13.10 19.71
CA ASP A 3 -18.28 -13.06 18.46
C ASP A 3 -17.41 -11.79 18.45
N ILE A 4 -16.27 -11.85 19.14
CA ILE A 4 -15.39 -10.69 19.37
C ILE A 4 -14.54 -10.36 18.12
N TYR A 5 -14.25 -11.35 17.28
CA TYR A 5 -13.40 -11.19 16.11
C TYR A 5 -14.20 -11.28 14.82
N PRO A 6 -13.93 -10.39 13.84
CA PRO A 6 -14.56 -10.53 12.54
C PRO A 6 -14.10 -11.82 11.86
N SER A 7 -14.97 -12.41 11.06
CA SER A 7 -14.62 -13.57 10.24
C SER A 7 -13.44 -13.26 9.31
N TYR A 8 -12.70 -14.31 8.94
CA TYR A 8 -11.56 -14.16 8.04
C TYR A 8 -11.93 -13.49 6.70
N HIS A 9 -13.15 -13.72 6.20
CA HIS A 9 -13.65 -13.06 5.00
C HIS A 9 -13.66 -11.53 5.10
N LYS A 10 -14.05 -10.99 6.27
CA LYS A 10 -14.01 -9.54 6.52
C LYS A 10 -12.57 -9.02 6.54
N ILE A 11 -11.65 -9.77 7.14
CA ILE A 11 -10.21 -9.43 7.15
C ILE A 11 -9.63 -9.44 5.73
N GLN A 12 -9.97 -10.45 4.94
CA GLN A 12 -9.50 -10.57 3.55
C GLN A 12 -10.02 -9.43 2.68
N ALA A 13 -11.30 -9.06 2.82
CA ALA A 13 -11.87 -7.91 2.13
C ALA A 13 -11.17 -6.60 2.53
N ALA A 14 -10.91 -6.39 3.82
CA ALA A 14 -10.18 -5.22 4.31
C ALA A 14 -8.74 -5.16 3.77
N LYS A 15 -8.04 -6.30 3.68
CA LYS A 15 -6.71 -6.39 3.04
C LYS A 15 -6.76 -6.00 1.56
N LYS A 16 -7.72 -6.56 0.82
CA LYS A 16 -7.89 -6.27 -0.62
C LYS A 16 -8.21 -4.81 -0.90
N ALA A 17 -9.01 -4.17 -0.03
CA ALA A 17 -9.31 -2.75 -0.13
C ALA A 17 -8.07 -1.85 0.06
N CYS A 18 -6.95 -2.39 0.53
CA CYS A 18 -5.69 -1.69 0.70
C CYS A 18 -4.69 -1.93 -0.43
N TYR A 19 -5.08 -2.62 -1.51
CA TYR A 19 -4.22 -2.82 -2.68
C TYR A 19 -4.51 -1.79 -3.78
N PRO A 20 -3.50 -1.40 -4.56
CA PRO A 20 -3.71 -0.68 -5.81
C PRO A 20 -4.58 -1.51 -6.77
N LEU A 21 -5.15 -0.84 -7.78
CA LEU A 21 -5.84 -1.53 -8.86
C LEU A 21 -4.85 -2.41 -9.65
N ASP A 22 -5.33 -3.54 -10.16
CA ASP A 22 -4.49 -4.50 -10.87
C ASP A 22 -3.82 -3.87 -12.11
N GLU A 23 -4.48 -2.91 -12.79
CA GLU A 23 -3.88 -2.21 -13.94
C GLU A 23 -2.73 -1.26 -13.56
N ALA A 24 -2.63 -0.90 -12.28
CA ALA A 24 -1.57 -0.04 -11.76
C ALA A 24 -0.34 -0.83 -11.29
N ILE A 25 -0.38 -2.18 -11.33
CA ILE A 25 0.68 -3.05 -10.86
C ILE A 25 1.29 -3.80 -12.05
N THR A 26 2.60 -3.71 -12.20
CA THR A 26 3.37 -4.51 -13.16
C THR A 26 4.23 -5.49 -12.38
N ILE A 27 4.05 -6.78 -12.65
CA ILE A 27 4.84 -7.85 -12.01
C ILE A 27 5.55 -8.63 -13.10
N THR A 28 6.87 -8.75 -12.94
CA THR A 28 7.72 -9.61 -13.77
C THR A 28 8.52 -10.54 -12.86
N GLU A 29 9.31 -11.45 -13.44
CA GLU A 29 10.19 -12.32 -12.65
C GLU A 29 11.29 -11.55 -11.92
N ALA A 30 11.68 -10.38 -12.42
CA ALA A 30 12.80 -9.60 -11.91
C ALA A 30 12.38 -8.39 -11.06
N LEU A 31 11.19 -7.84 -11.29
CA LEU A 31 10.72 -6.63 -10.61
C LEU A 31 9.22 -6.61 -10.37
N MET A 32 8.83 -5.79 -9.41
CA MET A 32 7.46 -5.39 -9.14
C MET A 32 7.42 -3.86 -9.11
N GLU A 33 6.54 -3.28 -9.90
CA GLU A 33 6.34 -1.84 -9.98
C GLU A 33 4.87 -1.49 -9.75
N VAL A 34 4.65 -0.33 -9.13
CA VAL A 34 3.33 0.27 -8.98
C VAL A 34 3.37 1.68 -9.53
N GLN A 35 2.31 2.10 -10.23
CA GLN A 35 2.19 3.47 -10.68
C GLN A 35 2.18 4.43 -9.49
N LEU A 36 3.10 5.41 -9.48
CA LEU A 36 3.25 6.34 -8.35
C LEU A 36 1.95 7.09 -8.04
N GLN A 37 1.20 7.53 -9.06
CA GLN A 37 -0.06 8.21 -8.86
C GLN A 37 -1.08 7.32 -8.13
N ALA A 38 -1.22 6.06 -8.54
CA ALA A 38 -2.12 5.12 -7.89
C ALA A 38 -1.73 4.85 -6.43
N LEU A 39 -0.42 4.81 -6.13
CA LEU A 39 0.09 4.67 -4.77
C LEU A 39 -0.25 5.89 -3.90
N LEU A 40 -0.04 7.11 -4.42
CA LEU A 40 -0.36 8.34 -3.71
C LEU A 40 -1.86 8.49 -3.46
N ASP A 41 -2.70 8.22 -4.47
CA ASP A 41 -4.15 8.30 -4.36
C ASP A 41 -4.70 7.31 -3.32
N LEU A 42 -4.19 6.07 -3.33
CA LEU A 42 -4.54 5.06 -2.34
C LEU A 42 -4.13 5.48 -0.92
N THR A 43 -2.93 6.06 -0.78
CA THR A 43 -2.42 6.54 0.50
C THR A 43 -3.29 7.68 1.04
N ILE A 44 -3.63 8.67 0.21
CA ILE A 44 -4.51 9.79 0.58
C ILE A 44 -5.87 9.27 1.00
N ARG A 45 -6.49 8.39 0.20
CA ARG A 45 -7.79 7.80 0.51
C ARG A 45 -7.79 7.11 1.87
N ARG A 46 -6.75 6.33 2.17
CA ARG A 46 -6.61 5.62 3.44
C ARG A 46 -6.35 6.55 4.62
N LEU A 47 -5.56 7.62 4.43
CA LEU A 47 -5.36 8.65 5.44
C LEU A 47 -6.67 9.35 5.80
N VAL A 48 -7.45 9.74 4.79
CA VAL A 48 -8.76 10.38 5.00
C VAL A 48 -9.71 9.45 5.75
N LEU A 49 -9.79 8.18 5.36
CA LEU A 49 -10.62 7.19 6.06
C LEU A 49 -10.15 6.93 7.50
N SER A 50 -8.84 6.90 7.74
CA SER A 50 -8.29 6.67 9.08
C SER A 50 -8.42 7.86 10.02
N GLN A 51 -8.53 9.08 9.48
CA GLN A 51 -8.55 10.34 10.22
C GLN A 51 -9.79 11.17 9.87
N GLU A 52 -10.91 10.48 9.58
CA GLU A 52 -12.13 11.09 9.04
C GLU A 52 -12.62 12.28 9.86
N GLU A 53 -12.58 12.17 11.19
CA GLU A 53 -12.97 13.24 12.11
C GLU A 53 -12.12 14.50 11.92
N VAL A 54 -10.80 14.34 11.77
CA VAL A 54 -9.86 15.44 11.58
C VAL A 54 -10.15 16.14 10.25
N PHE A 55 -10.27 15.37 9.16
CA PHE A 55 -10.56 15.94 7.84
C PHE A 55 -11.94 16.59 7.78
N THR A 56 -12.95 16.02 8.44
CA THR A 56 -14.30 16.61 8.53
C THR A 56 -14.27 17.93 9.28
N THR A 57 -13.56 18.00 10.40
CA THR A 57 -13.39 19.23 11.18
C THR A 57 -12.67 20.31 10.38
N MET A 58 -11.60 19.96 9.66
CA MET A 58 -10.88 20.91 8.81
C MET A 58 -11.72 21.38 7.61
N ALA A 59 -12.50 20.50 6.98
CA ALA A 59 -13.37 20.88 5.86
C ALA A 59 -14.44 21.90 6.29
N ASN A 60 -15.00 21.72 7.49
CA ASN A 60 -15.96 22.67 8.08
C ASN A 60 -15.32 24.03 8.41
N ALA A 61 -14.01 24.06 8.67
CA ALA A 61 -13.23 25.28 8.87
C ALA A 61 -12.80 25.97 7.55
N PHE A 62 -13.41 25.62 6.41
CA PHE A 62 -13.21 26.20 5.07
C PHE A 62 -11.85 25.91 4.40
N TYR A 63 -11.08 24.92 4.87
CA TYR A 63 -9.88 24.47 4.15
C TYR A 63 -10.28 23.62 2.93
N LYS A 64 -10.10 24.18 1.73
CA LYS A 64 -10.46 23.52 0.46
C LYS A 64 -9.34 22.70 -0.16
N ASN A 65 -8.09 22.99 0.20
CA ASN A 65 -6.91 22.40 -0.39
C ASN A 65 -5.99 21.85 0.72
N PHE A 66 -5.49 20.64 0.50
CA PHE A 66 -4.50 19.99 1.36
C PHE A 66 -3.25 19.72 0.53
N VAL A 67 -2.09 19.91 1.15
CA VAL A 67 -0.80 19.60 0.52
C VAL A 67 -0.24 18.36 1.20
N LEU A 68 -0.09 17.28 0.43
CA LEU A 68 0.59 16.08 0.90
C LEU A 68 2.10 16.26 0.77
N ILE A 69 2.79 16.40 1.89
CA ILE A 69 4.25 16.39 1.92
C ILE A 69 4.70 14.95 2.11
N SER A 70 5.37 14.38 1.09
CA SER A 70 5.84 12.99 1.09
C SER A 70 7.36 12.91 1.05
N LYS A 71 7.90 11.83 1.60
CA LYS A 71 9.31 11.44 1.48
C LYS A 71 9.39 10.12 0.73
N TRP A 72 10.44 9.92 -0.06
CA TRP A 72 10.69 8.67 -0.77
C TRP A 72 12.18 8.30 -0.69
N GLY A 73 12.49 7.02 -0.86
CA GLY A 73 13.84 6.48 -0.87
C GLY A 73 13.85 5.02 -1.32
N CYS A 74 15.05 4.46 -1.45
CA CYS A 74 15.25 3.05 -1.78
C CYS A 74 16.49 2.54 -1.04
N ASP A 75 16.38 1.40 -0.38
CA ASP A 75 17.51 0.69 0.23
C ASP A 75 17.57 -0.76 -0.28
N GLY A 76 18.79 -1.29 -0.42
CA GLY A 76 19.02 -2.67 -0.83
C GLY A 76 19.32 -3.54 0.39
N SER A 77 18.77 -4.75 0.43
CA SER A 77 19.10 -5.76 1.44
C SER A 77 19.68 -7.03 0.79
N THR A 78 20.62 -7.69 1.48
CA THR A 78 21.22 -8.97 1.06
C THR A 78 20.93 -10.06 2.11
N GLY A 79 21.04 -11.34 1.74
CA GLY A 79 20.96 -12.46 2.70
C GLY A 79 19.56 -13.02 3.02
N HIS A 80 18.55 -12.73 2.19
CA HIS A 80 17.24 -13.38 2.32
C HIS A 80 17.32 -14.82 1.81
N SER A 81 16.67 -15.76 2.50
CA SER A 81 16.71 -17.19 2.12
C SER A 81 16.03 -17.41 0.77
N GLU A 82 16.79 -17.89 -0.21
CA GLU A 82 16.25 -18.34 -1.49
C GLU A 82 15.50 -19.66 -1.29
N TYR A 83 14.18 -19.62 -1.42
CA TYR A 83 13.38 -20.84 -1.44
C TYR A 83 13.60 -21.57 -2.76
N LYS A 84 13.92 -22.87 -2.73
CA LYS A 84 14.16 -23.71 -3.93
C LYS A 84 12.94 -23.69 -4.86
N LYS A 85 12.96 -22.80 -5.85
CA LYS A 85 12.16 -22.85 -7.07
C LYS A 85 13.13 -23.01 -8.24
N ASN A 86 12.76 -23.83 -9.23
CA ASN A 86 13.49 -24.00 -10.49
C ASN A 86 13.32 -22.76 -11.39
N LEU A 87 13.78 -21.60 -10.94
CA LEU A 87 13.81 -20.35 -11.72
C LEU A 87 15.23 -19.81 -11.61
N GLN A 88 15.87 -19.58 -12.77
CA GLN A 88 17.24 -19.09 -12.83
C GLN A 88 17.32 -17.72 -12.16
N THR A 89 18.17 -17.62 -11.14
CA THR A 89 18.40 -16.44 -10.32
C THR A 89 18.78 -15.23 -11.17
N ILE A 90 17.95 -14.17 -11.16
CA ILE A 90 18.35 -12.82 -11.56
C ILE A 90 18.00 -11.88 -10.40
N PHE A 91 19.01 -11.12 -9.97
CA PHE A 91 19.10 -10.34 -8.74
C PHE A 91 18.05 -9.22 -8.59
N GLY A 92 17.66 -8.98 -7.32
CA GLY A 92 17.28 -7.65 -6.82
C GLY A 92 15.79 -7.36 -6.71
N ILE A 93 15.15 -7.77 -5.61
CA ILE A 93 13.84 -7.20 -5.22
C ILE A 93 14.10 -5.82 -4.63
N VAL A 94 13.72 -4.78 -5.36
CA VAL A 94 13.63 -3.41 -4.84
C VAL A 94 12.27 -3.27 -4.15
N ILE A 95 12.27 -3.20 -2.81
CA ILE A 95 11.09 -2.78 -2.04
C ILE A 95 11.26 -1.29 -1.75
N CYS A 96 10.51 -0.43 -2.44
CA CYS A 96 10.43 0.97 -2.05
C CYS A 96 9.63 1.09 -0.74
N SER A 97 10.28 1.64 0.30
CA SER A 97 9.68 2.00 1.59
C SER A 97 9.53 3.52 1.70
#